data_AF-A0A7I0HQ97-F1
#
_entry.id   AF-A0A7I0HQ97-F1
#
_cell.length_a   1.000
_cell.length_b   1.000
_cell.length_c   1.000
_cell.angle_alpha   90.00
_cell.angle_beta   90.00
_cell.angle_gamma   90.00
#
_symmetry.space_group_name_H-M   'P 1'
#
loop_
_entity.id
_entity.type
_entity.pdbx_description
1 polymer ?
#
loop_
_entity_poly.entity_id
_entity_poly.type
_entity_poly.pdbx_seq_one_letter_code
_entity_poly.pdbx_strand_id
1 'polypeptide(L)'
;MSARVPFLKTNLFLILLFSQCVLFEPKINKVPDAYVREEVMNSEQKNATKILTDKIIKLNNEVTNQRKANALTSQAIKISSAKVNKHAAERDLRRTKETYFTLKEDSNASKRYLEESQMFELERAKEETRYKTWVQKEKEDKAYLEMKEAALGELIAELELVRSEIAVKFQESQGKTPADPEYIKKEIYETQYAEKKSEARRRLSDWERIKTEAPSLPKVNLEDSFDDSK
;
A
#
# COMPACT_ATOMS: atom_id res chain seq x y z
N MET A 1 16.75 -38.24 -17.61
CA MET A 1 15.89 -37.64 -16.56
C MET A 1 16.08 -36.13 -16.60
N SER A 2 15.07 -35.39 -17.09
CA SER A 2 15.19 -33.99 -17.50
C SER A 2 14.82 -33.03 -16.37
N ALA A 3 15.81 -32.36 -15.79
CA ALA A 3 15.68 -31.32 -14.76
C ALA A 3 15.43 -29.92 -15.37
N ARG A 4 14.43 -29.77 -16.26
CA ARG A 4 14.16 -28.50 -16.97
C ARG A 4 12.75 -27.94 -16.79
N VAL A 5 12.06 -28.26 -15.69
CA VAL A 5 10.65 -27.86 -15.48
C VAL A 5 10.39 -26.90 -14.30
N PRO A 6 11.28 -26.69 -13.29
CA PRO A 6 10.91 -25.80 -12.18
C PRO A 6 11.06 -24.30 -12.51
N PHE A 7 12.00 -23.91 -13.38
CA PHE A 7 12.28 -22.50 -13.69
C PHE A 7 11.14 -21.78 -14.45
N LEU A 8 10.39 -22.49 -15.29
CA LEU A 8 9.28 -21.89 -16.04
C LEU A 8 8.08 -21.59 -15.14
N LYS A 9 7.83 -22.42 -14.11
CA LYS A 9 6.69 -22.27 -13.19
C LYS A 9 6.87 -21.11 -12.21
N THR A 10 8.08 -20.87 -11.71
CA THR A 10 8.37 -19.74 -10.80
C THR A 10 8.31 -18.40 -11.51
N ASN A 11 8.82 -18.29 -12.74
CA ASN A 11 8.73 -17.05 -13.51
C ASN A 11 7.31 -16.74 -13.99
N LEU A 12 6.52 -17.76 -14.35
CA LEU A 12 5.11 -17.56 -14.71
C LEU A 12 4.27 -17.13 -13.48
N PHE A 13 4.57 -17.65 -12.29
CA PHE A 13 3.93 -17.22 -11.05
C PHE A 13 4.29 -15.77 -10.68
N LEU A 14 5.55 -15.36 -10.89
CA LEU A 14 5.98 -13.97 -10.71
C LEU A 14 5.31 -13.01 -11.71
N ILE A 15 5.17 -13.40 -12.98
CA ILE A 15 4.47 -12.60 -13.99
C ILE A 15 2.96 -12.51 -13.69
N LEU A 16 2.34 -13.59 -13.19
CA LEU A 16 0.94 -13.59 -12.77
C LEU A 16 0.71 -12.72 -11.51
N LEU A 17 1.64 -12.72 -10.55
CA LEU A 17 1.61 -11.82 -9.40
C LEU A 17 1.83 -10.35 -9.80
N PHE A 18 2.73 -10.06 -10.75
CA PHE A 18 2.90 -8.71 -11.29
C PHE A 18 1.70 -8.25 -12.11
N SER A 19 1.01 -9.16 -12.83
CA SER A 19 -0.24 -8.85 -13.53
C SER A 19 -1.40 -8.55 -12.58
N GLN A 20 -1.38 -9.05 -11.34
CA GLN A 20 -2.36 -8.67 -10.32
C GLN A 20 -2.06 -7.32 -9.66
N CYS A 21 -0.84 -6.80 -9.80
CA CYS A 21 -0.49 -5.44 -9.39
C CYS A 21 -0.89 -4.36 -10.41
N VAL A 22 -1.36 -4.74 -11.61
CA VAL A 22 -1.75 -3.81 -12.69
C VAL A 22 -3.26 -3.53 -12.75
N LEU A 23 -4.11 -4.27 -12.03
CA LEU A 23 -5.57 -4.22 -12.23
C LEU A 23 -6.38 -4.04 -10.94
N PHE A 24 -5.95 -3.11 -10.09
CA PHE A 24 -6.91 -2.34 -9.29
C PHE A 24 -7.20 -1.03 -10.03
N GLU A 25 -7.68 -1.14 -11.27
CA GLU A 25 -8.53 -0.06 -11.77
C GLU A 25 -9.81 -0.13 -10.93
N PRO A 26 -10.20 0.95 -10.24
CA PRO A 26 -11.49 0.97 -9.56
C PRO A 26 -12.55 0.61 -10.60
N LYS A 27 -13.45 -0.34 -10.28
CA LYS A 27 -14.59 -0.70 -11.13
C LYS A 27 -15.47 0.53 -11.29
N ILE A 28 -15.13 1.36 -12.26
CA ILE A 28 -15.76 2.62 -12.62
C ILE A 28 -16.22 2.42 -14.06
N ASN A 29 -17.52 2.58 -14.29
CA ASN A 29 -18.06 2.66 -15.63
C ASN A 29 -17.44 3.87 -16.32
N LYS A 30 -16.85 3.64 -17.49
CA LYS A 30 -16.21 4.65 -18.31
C LYS A 30 -17.10 5.00 -19.49
N VAL A 31 -17.20 6.28 -19.79
CA VAL A 31 -17.86 6.78 -20.98
C VAL A 31 -17.01 6.40 -22.19
N PRO A 32 -17.57 5.78 -23.25
CA PRO A 32 -16.80 5.45 -24.43
C PRO A 32 -16.23 6.70 -25.10
N ASP A 33 -14.93 6.68 -25.43
CA ASP A 33 -14.19 7.81 -26.02
C ASP A 33 -14.86 8.36 -27.28
N ALA A 34 -15.52 7.50 -28.06
CA ALA A 34 -16.24 7.87 -29.28
C ALA A 34 -17.30 8.97 -29.06
N TYR A 35 -17.86 9.06 -27.86
CA TYR A 35 -18.91 10.03 -27.53
C TYR A 35 -18.39 11.32 -26.89
N VAL A 36 -17.08 11.43 -26.62
CA VAL A 36 -16.48 12.59 -25.96
C VAL A 36 -15.84 13.47 -27.03
N ARG A 37 -16.60 14.44 -27.57
CA ARG A 37 -16.17 15.29 -28.69
C ARG A 37 -15.95 16.73 -28.24
N GLU A 38 -14.77 17.29 -28.54
CA GLU A 38 -14.42 18.67 -28.15
C GLU A 38 -15.34 19.75 -28.74
N GLU A 39 -15.99 19.44 -29.86
CA GLU A 39 -16.92 20.32 -30.59
C GLU A 39 -18.17 20.66 -29.76
N VAL A 40 -18.60 19.75 -28.87
CA VAL A 40 -19.77 19.96 -28.01
C VAL A 40 -19.42 20.37 -26.57
N MET A 41 -18.12 20.50 -26.27
CA MET A 41 -17.65 20.91 -24.94
C MET A 41 -17.68 22.44 -24.81
N ASN A 42 -18.26 22.94 -23.72
CA ASN A 42 -18.10 24.35 -23.34
C ASN A 42 -16.71 24.61 -22.73
N SER A 43 -16.35 25.88 -22.55
CA SER A 43 -15.04 26.29 -22.00
C SER A 43 -14.76 25.71 -20.60
N GLU A 44 -15.80 25.65 -19.76
CA GLU A 44 -15.72 25.11 -18.41
C GLU A 44 -15.42 23.60 -18.41
N GLN A 45 -16.08 22.83 -19.27
CA GLN A 45 -15.89 21.39 -19.44
C GLN A 45 -14.51 21.07 -20.00
N LYS A 46 -13.99 21.88 -20.94
CA LYS A 46 -12.61 21.74 -21.45
C LYS A 46 -11.59 21.94 -20.33
N ASN A 47 -11.77 23.00 -19.53
CA ASN A 47 -10.89 23.28 -18.40
C ASN A 47 -10.99 22.21 -17.29
N ALA A 48 -12.21 21.78 -16.95
CA ALA A 48 -12.45 20.75 -15.94
C ALA A 48 -11.81 19.42 -16.34
N THR A 49 -12.00 18.97 -17.59
CA THR A 49 -11.42 17.73 -18.12
C THR A 49 -9.89 17.77 -18.02
N LYS A 50 -9.28 18.89 -18.41
CA LYS A 50 -7.82 19.08 -18.31
C LYS A 50 -7.32 19.03 -16.87
N ILE A 51 -7.92 19.82 -15.99
CA ILE A 51 -7.51 19.91 -14.57
C ILE A 51 -7.69 18.57 -13.86
N LEU A 52 -8.81 17.87 -14.10
CA LEU A 52 -9.08 16.56 -13.49
C LEU A 52 -8.08 15.52 -13.99
N THR A 53 -7.75 15.52 -15.29
CA THR A 53 -6.75 14.62 -15.87
C THR A 53 -5.37 14.84 -15.23
N ASP A 54 -4.92 16.09 -15.11
CA ASP A 54 -3.63 16.43 -14.48
C ASP A 54 -3.59 15.97 -13.01
N LYS A 55 -4.68 16.19 -12.26
CA LYS A 55 -4.81 15.74 -10.87
C LYS A 55 -4.78 14.20 -10.75
N ILE A 56 -5.48 13.49 -11.64
CA ILE A 56 -5.49 12.02 -11.69
C ILE A 56 -4.08 11.49 -11.93
N ILE A 57 -3.36 12.02 -12.92
CA ILE A 57 -1.99 11.60 -13.23
C ILE A 57 -1.08 11.80 -12.02
N LYS A 58 -1.13 12.99 -11.40
CA LYS A 58 -0.32 13.31 -10.24
C LYS A 58 -0.62 12.37 -9.06
N LEU A 59 -1.89 12.18 -8.74
CA LEU A 59 -2.31 11.34 -7.63
C LEU A 59 -2.02 9.85 -7.88
N ASN A 60 -2.13 9.38 -9.12
CA ASN A 60 -1.77 8.01 -9.49
C ASN A 60 -0.26 7.74 -9.31
N ASN A 61 0.59 8.73 -9.63
CA ASN A 61 2.01 8.66 -9.35
C ASN A 61 2.29 8.62 -7.84
N GLU A 62 1.57 9.42 -7.04
CA GLU A 62 1.66 9.36 -5.57
C GLU A 62 1.26 7.98 -5.03
N VAL A 63 0.14 7.41 -5.48
CA VAL A 63 -0.32 6.05 -5.10
C VAL A 63 0.74 5.00 -5.47
N THR A 64 1.31 5.08 -6.66
CA THR A 64 2.35 4.14 -7.11
C THR A 64 3.59 4.20 -6.23
N ASN A 65 4.03 5.41 -5.85
CA ASN A 65 5.15 5.59 -4.94
C ASN A 65 4.83 5.08 -3.53
N GLN A 66 3.60 5.31 -3.05
CA GLN A 66 3.16 4.81 -1.75
C GLN A 66 3.11 3.27 -1.71
N ARG A 67 2.66 2.60 -2.79
CA ARG A 67 2.70 1.14 -2.89
C ARG A 67 4.12 0.59 -2.74
N LYS A 68 5.12 1.26 -3.34
CA LYS A 68 6.54 0.91 -3.17
C LYS A 68 7.01 1.11 -1.73
N ALA A 69 6.65 2.24 -1.11
CA ALA A 69 6.98 2.52 0.28
C ALA A 69 6.40 1.46 1.23
N ASN A 70 5.12 1.09 1.06
CA ASN A 70 4.47 0.04 1.87
C ASN A 70 5.19 -1.31 1.70
N ALA A 71 5.62 -1.66 0.48
CA ALA A 71 6.38 -2.89 0.26
C ALA A 71 7.72 -2.89 1.02
N LEU A 72 8.42 -1.75 1.08
CA LEU A 72 9.64 -1.61 1.89
C LEU A 72 9.34 -1.72 3.39
N THR A 73 8.27 -1.10 3.86
CA THR A 73 7.80 -1.23 5.25
C THR A 73 7.52 -2.70 5.60
N SER A 74 6.80 -3.45 4.75
CA SER A 74 6.55 -4.88 4.99
C SER A 74 7.84 -5.73 4.95
N GLN A 75 8.84 -5.35 4.15
CA GLN A 75 10.16 -6.01 4.18
C GLN A 75 10.90 -5.72 5.48
N ALA A 76 10.87 -4.47 5.97
CA ALA A 76 11.50 -4.09 7.22
C ALA A 76 10.92 -4.87 8.41
N ILE A 77 9.60 -5.11 8.43
CA ILE A 77 8.94 -5.95 9.44
C ILE A 77 9.52 -7.37 9.45
N LYS A 78 9.70 -7.97 8.27
CA LYS A 78 10.27 -9.32 8.15
C LYS A 78 11.71 -9.38 8.64
N ILE A 79 12.52 -8.39 8.26
CA ILE A 79 13.92 -8.28 8.70
C ILE A 79 13.97 -8.12 10.23
N SER A 80 13.18 -7.20 10.78
CA SER A 80 13.15 -6.93 12.21
C SER A 80 12.70 -8.15 13.01
N SER A 81 11.64 -8.83 12.57
CA SER A 81 11.19 -10.09 13.17
C SER A 81 12.27 -11.19 13.14
N ALA A 82 13.01 -11.32 12.03
CA ALA A 82 14.11 -12.26 11.94
C ALA A 82 15.25 -11.91 12.90
N LYS A 83 15.59 -10.62 13.06
CA LYS A 83 16.59 -10.16 14.03
C LYS A 83 16.18 -10.44 15.48
N VAL A 84 14.91 -10.21 15.85
CA VAL A 84 14.38 -10.60 17.18
C VAL A 84 14.62 -12.09 17.44
N ASN A 85 14.27 -12.95 16.49
CA ASN A 85 14.45 -14.40 16.63
C ASN A 85 15.92 -14.80 16.70
N LYS A 86 16.80 -14.15 15.93
CA LYS A 86 18.25 -14.38 15.97
C LYS A 86 18.82 -14.08 17.36
N HIS A 87 18.51 -12.91 17.92
CA HIS A 87 19.01 -12.54 19.25
C HIS A 87 18.45 -13.42 20.36
N ALA A 88 17.19 -13.87 20.24
CA ALA A 88 16.61 -14.85 21.16
C ALA A 88 17.37 -16.19 21.13
N ALA A 89 17.69 -16.70 19.94
CA ALA A 89 18.45 -17.94 19.77
C ALA A 89 19.90 -17.79 20.28
N GLU A 90 20.55 -16.66 20.01
CA GLU A 90 21.90 -16.36 20.50
C GLU A 90 21.93 -16.32 22.03
N ARG A 91 20.96 -15.65 22.67
CA ARG A 91 20.80 -15.67 24.13
C ARG A 91 20.68 -17.09 24.67
N ASP A 92 19.80 -17.91 24.11
CA ASP A 92 19.59 -19.29 24.59
C ASP A 92 20.84 -20.15 24.47
N LEU A 93 21.58 -19.98 23.39
CA LEU A 93 22.87 -20.61 23.22
C LEU A 93 23.88 -20.16 24.30
N ARG A 94 23.93 -18.86 24.62
CA ARG A 94 24.82 -18.34 25.68
C ARG A 94 24.42 -18.83 27.07
N ARG A 95 23.14 -18.88 27.41
CA ARG A 95 22.66 -19.48 28.67
C ARG A 95 22.98 -20.97 28.78
N THR A 96 22.85 -21.71 27.68
CA THR A 96 23.21 -23.14 27.66
C THR A 96 24.72 -23.33 27.88
N LYS A 97 25.55 -22.47 27.26
CA LYS A 97 27.00 -22.46 27.49
C LYS A 97 27.35 -22.08 28.93
N GLU A 98 26.75 -21.03 29.47
CA GLU A 98 26.90 -20.64 30.87
C GLU A 98 26.64 -21.86 31.77
N THR A 99 25.46 -22.48 31.66
CA THR A 99 25.07 -23.66 32.45
C THR A 99 26.10 -24.79 32.33
N TYR A 100 26.58 -25.07 31.11
CA TYR A 100 27.61 -26.08 30.88
C TYR A 100 28.94 -25.77 31.59
N PHE A 101 29.40 -24.51 31.55
CA PHE A 101 30.64 -24.12 32.20
C PHE A 101 30.49 -23.97 33.72
N THR A 102 29.30 -23.65 34.22
CA THR A 102 28.97 -23.76 35.66
C THR A 102 29.15 -25.22 36.13
N LEU A 103 28.62 -26.19 35.37
CA LEU A 103 28.76 -27.62 35.69
C LEU A 103 30.20 -28.14 35.60
N LYS A 104 31.04 -27.46 34.81
CA LYS A 104 32.48 -27.73 34.73
C LYS A 104 33.32 -26.98 35.75
N GLU A 105 32.69 -26.22 36.65
CA GLU A 105 33.37 -25.41 37.67
C GLU A 105 34.31 -24.33 37.09
N ASP A 106 34.13 -23.96 35.81
CA ASP A 106 34.87 -22.86 35.17
C ASP A 106 34.10 -21.55 35.33
N SER A 107 34.32 -20.91 36.48
CA SER A 107 33.65 -19.67 36.88
C SER A 107 33.90 -18.50 35.90
N ASN A 108 35.10 -18.41 35.32
CA ASN A 108 35.46 -17.33 34.40
C ASN A 108 34.69 -17.45 33.08
N ALA A 109 34.65 -18.66 32.50
CA ALA A 109 33.89 -18.90 31.27
C ALA A 109 32.38 -18.74 31.50
N SER A 110 31.87 -19.23 32.64
CA SER A 110 30.46 -19.09 33.02
C SER A 110 30.04 -17.63 33.10
N LYS A 111 30.80 -16.78 33.80
CA LYS A 111 30.50 -15.35 33.93
C LYS A 111 30.48 -14.63 32.57
N ARG A 112 31.44 -14.92 31.69
CA ARG A 112 31.48 -14.34 30.34
C ARG A 112 30.21 -14.68 29.54
N TYR A 113 29.76 -15.94 29.57
CA TYR A 113 28.56 -16.33 28.83
C TYR A 113 27.27 -15.75 29.41
N LEU A 114 27.22 -15.50 30.72
CA LEU A 114 26.12 -14.76 31.34
C LEU A 114 26.08 -13.31 30.84
N GLU A 115 27.21 -12.62 30.82
CA GLU A 115 27.31 -11.24 30.30
C GLU A 115 26.92 -11.16 28.81
N GLU A 116 27.44 -12.08 27.98
CA GLU A 116 27.06 -12.17 26.57
C GLU A 116 25.56 -12.44 26.40
N SER A 117 24.96 -13.32 27.22
CA SER A 117 23.51 -13.57 27.20
C SER A 117 22.71 -12.31 27.53
N GLN A 118 23.15 -11.50 28.50
CA GLN A 118 22.46 -10.27 28.87
C GLN A 118 22.56 -9.23 27.74
N MET A 119 23.71 -9.14 27.07
CA MET A 119 23.89 -8.29 25.89
C MET A 119 22.90 -8.66 24.77
N PHE A 120 22.74 -9.95 24.45
CA PHE A 120 21.77 -10.39 23.43
C PHE A 120 20.31 -10.13 23.82
N GLU A 121 19.97 -10.20 25.12
CA GLU A 121 18.62 -9.83 25.59
C GLU A 121 18.35 -8.31 25.42
N LEU A 122 19.36 -7.46 25.66
CA LEU A 122 19.26 -6.02 25.42
C LEU A 122 19.07 -5.69 23.93
N GLU A 123 19.86 -6.31 23.05
CA GLU A 123 19.70 -6.12 21.59
C GLU A 123 18.36 -6.64 21.08
N ARG A 124 17.90 -7.78 21.61
CA ARG A 124 16.54 -8.28 21.34
C ARG A 124 15.48 -7.26 21.74
N ALA A 125 15.55 -6.67 22.94
CA ALA A 125 14.55 -5.70 23.40
C ALA A 125 14.51 -4.43 22.54
N LYS A 126 15.69 -3.95 22.08
CA LYS A 126 15.78 -2.84 21.12
C LYS A 126 15.10 -3.20 19.80
N GLU A 127 15.36 -4.40 19.29
CA GLU A 127 14.78 -4.89 18.04
C GLU A 127 13.27 -5.12 18.14
N GLU A 128 12.77 -5.65 19.27
CA GLU A 128 11.33 -5.80 19.51
C GLU A 128 10.60 -4.44 19.50
N THR A 129 11.27 -3.39 19.97
CA THR A 129 10.73 -2.02 19.91
C THR A 129 10.68 -1.55 18.45
N ARG A 130 11.77 -1.73 17.69
CA ARG A 130 11.79 -1.41 16.24
C ARG A 130 10.72 -2.17 15.46
N TYR A 131 10.54 -3.46 15.73
CA TYR A 131 9.51 -4.30 15.14
C TYR A 131 8.11 -3.72 15.38
N LYS A 132 7.79 -3.36 16.62
CA LYS A 132 6.50 -2.73 16.97
C LYS A 132 6.30 -1.41 16.23
N THR A 133 7.35 -0.58 16.12
CA THR A 133 7.30 0.67 15.37
C THR A 133 7.04 0.43 13.88
N TRP A 134 7.67 -0.57 13.27
CA TRP A 134 7.42 -0.93 11.88
C TRP A 134 6.00 -1.45 11.65
N VAL A 135 5.46 -2.27 12.56
CA VAL A 135 4.07 -2.75 12.50
C VAL A 135 3.06 -1.60 12.60
N GLN A 136 3.31 -0.65 13.50
CA GLN A 136 2.48 0.56 13.59
C GLN A 136 2.56 1.38 12.31
N LYS A 137 3.78 1.60 11.79
CA LYS A 137 4.00 2.31 10.54
C LYS A 137 3.29 1.63 9.37
N GLU A 138 3.32 0.30 9.27
CA GLU A 138 2.58 -0.44 8.22
C GLU A 138 1.07 -0.19 8.28
N LYS A 139 0.50 -0.14 9.49
CA LYS A 139 -0.93 0.16 9.67
C LYS A 139 -1.26 1.57 9.17
N GLU A 140 -0.44 2.56 9.51
CA GLU A 140 -0.59 3.95 9.06
C GLU A 140 -0.39 4.09 7.55
N ASP A 141 0.69 3.51 7.01
CA ASP A 141 1.06 3.49 5.59
C ASP A 141 -0.03 2.83 4.73
N LYS A 142 -0.65 1.74 5.21
CA LYS A 142 -1.75 1.06 4.53
C LYS A 142 -3.03 1.90 4.53
N ALA A 143 -3.40 2.49 5.67
CA ALA A 143 -4.55 3.37 5.75
C ALA A 143 -4.40 4.60 4.85
N TYR A 144 -3.20 5.18 4.82
CA TYR A 144 -2.87 6.31 3.95
C TYR A 144 -2.96 5.94 2.47
N LEU A 145 -2.47 4.75 2.09
CA LEU A 145 -2.61 4.23 0.73
C LEU A 145 -4.09 4.08 0.33
N GLU A 146 -4.89 3.44 1.18
CA GLU A 146 -6.33 3.22 0.92
C GLU A 146 -7.09 4.54 0.78
N MET A 147 -6.75 5.55 1.59
CA MET A 147 -7.30 6.91 1.46
C MET A 147 -6.93 7.54 0.10
N LYS A 148 -5.67 7.43 -0.32
CA LYS A 148 -5.20 7.98 -1.60
C LYS A 148 -5.83 7.28 -2.80
N GLU A 149 -5.99 5.96 -2.73
CA GLU A 149 -6.68 5.16 -3.76
C GLU A 149 -8.16 5.53 -3.86
N ALA A 150 -8.84 5.77 -2.74
CA ALA A 150 -10.22 6.22 -2.74
C ALA A 150 -10.38 7.64 -3.30
N ALA A 151 -9.48 8.57 -2.95
CA ALA A 151 -9.45 9.91 -3.52
C ALA A 151 -9.18 9.89 -5.04
N LEU A 152 -8.34 8.97 -5.52
CA LEU A 152 -8.13 8.75 -6.95
C LEU A 152 -9.40 8.23 -7.63
N GLY A 153 -10.10 7.29 -6.99
CA GLY A 153 -11.39 6.80 -7.47
C GLY A 153 -12.47 7.89 -7.56
N GLU A 154 -12.51 8.82 -6.59
CA GLU A 154 -13.40 10.00 -6.63
C GLU A 154 -13.08 10.89 -7.84
N LEU A 155 -11.81 11.25 -8.05
CA LEU A 155 -11.42 12.11 -9.17
C LEU A 155 -11.70 11.47 -10.53
N ILE A 156 -11.49 10.16 -10.67
CA ILE A 156 -11.83 9.43 -11.90
C ILE A 156 -13.35 9.44 -12.10
N ALA A 157 -14.14 9.19 -11.05
CA ALA A 157 -15.59 9.23 -11.17
C ALA A 157 -16.12 10.63 -11.50
N GLU A 158 -15.51 11.68 -10.97
CA GLU A 158 -15.82 13.08 -11.31
C GLU A 158 -15.52 13.37 -12.79
N LEU A 159 -14.36 12.91 -13.29
CA LEU A 159 -14.03 13.03 -14.70
C LEU A 159 -15.04 12.30 -15.59
N GLU A 160 -15.40 11.07 -15.24
CA GLU A 160 -16.39 10.29 -16.01
C GLU A 160 -17.78 10.90 -15.97
N LEU A 161 -18.16 11.57 -14.87
CA LEU A 161 -19.39 12.36 -14.81
C LEU A 161 -19.35 13.53 -15.81
N VAL A 162 -18.27 14.31 -15.84
CA VAL A 162 -18.08 15.40 -16.83
C VAL A 162 -18.11 14.85 -18.25
N ARG A 163 -17.45 13.71 -18.50
CA ARG A 163 -17.47 13.03 -19.80
C ARG A 163 -18.87 12.56 -20.18
N SER A 164 -19.68 12.12 -19.22
CA SER A 164 -21.05 11.68 -19.48
C SER A 164 -21.95 12.85 -19.90
N GLU A 165 -21.76 14.04 -19.32
CA GLU A 165 -22.46 15.25 -19.73
C GLU A 165 -22.11 15.67 -21.15
N ILE A 166 -20.84 15.57 -21.51
CA ILE A 166 -20.36 15.85 -22.87
C ILE A 166 -20.96 14.84 -23.85
N ALA A 167 -20.97 13.57 -23.47
CA ALA A 167 -21.49 12.50 -24.31
C ALA A 167 -23.00 12.57 -24.52
N VAL A 168 -23.77 12.92 -23.49
CA VAL A 168 -25.20 13.20 -23.59
C VAL A 168 -25.45 14.34 -24.59
N LYS A 169 -24.78 15.48 -24.44
CA LYS A 169 -24.91 16.61 -25.38
C LYS A 169 -24.55 16.21 -26.81
N PHE A 170 -23.51 15.39 -26.99
CA PHE A 170 -23.14 14.89 -28.30
C PHE A 170 -24.24 14.00 -28.89
N GLN A 171 -24.76 13.05 -28.13
CA GLN A 171 -25.83 12.15 -28.58
C GLN A 171 -27.12 12.93 -28.91
N GLU A 172 -27.49 13.92 -28.09
CA GLU A 172 -28.60 14.85 -28.36
C GLU A 172 -28.38 15.65 -29.65
N SER A 173 -27.16 16.12 -29.92
CA SER A 173 -26.83 16.81 -31.17
C SER A 173 -26.95 15.93 -32.42
N GLN A 174 -26.84 14.61 -32.25
CA GLN A 174 -27.07 13.61 -33.30
C GLN A 174 -28.54 13.18 -33.39
N GLY A 175 -29.44 13.79 -32.60
CA GLY A 175 -30.86 13.46 -32.57
C GLY A 175 -31.19 12.19 -31.79
N LYS A 176 -30.25 11.61 -31.05
CA LYS A 176 -30.52 10.48 -30.14
C LYS A 176 -31.27 10.97 -28.90
N THR A 177 -32.10 10.11 -28.34
CA THR A 177 -32.95 10.39 -27.16
C THR A 177 -32.73 9.34 -26.07
N PRO A 178 -33.15 9.60 -24.81
CA PRO A 178 -33.03 8.65 -23.71
C PRO A 178 -33.73 7.29 -23.92
N ALA A 179 -34.62 7.20 -24.92
CA ALA A 179 -35.28 5.96 -25.30
C ALA A 179 -34.36 5.04 -26.15
N ASP A 180 -33.27 5.57 -26.71
CA ASP A 180 -32.36 4.80 -27.54
C ASP A 180 -31.51 3.83 -26.69
N PRO A 181 -31.34 2.55 -27.11
CA PRO A 181 -30.60 1.57 -26.33
C PRO A 181 -29.14 1.93 -26.04
N GLU A 182 -28.51 2.73 -26.92
CA GLU A 182 -27.13 3.18 -26.79
C GLU A 182 -26.99 4.54 -26.08
N TYR A 183 -28.09 5.11 -25.60
CA TYR A 183 -28.07 6.41 -24.94
C TYR A 183 -27.34 6.32 -23.60
N ILE A 184 -26.41 7.23 -23.38
CA ILE A 184 -25.62 7.30 -22.16
C ILE A 184 -26.51 7.86 -21.05
N LYS A 185 -26.78 7.03 -20.04
CA LYS A 185 -27.56 7.43 -18.86
C LYS A 185 -26.67 8.13 -17.86
N LYS A 186 -26.82 9.46 -17.77
CA LYS A 186 -26.04 10.32 -16.87
C LYS A 186 -26.19 9.88 -15.41
N GLU A 187 -27.37 9.40 -15.02
CA GLU A 187 -27.71 9.00 -13.65
C GLU A 187 -26.79 7.89 -13.11
N ILE A 188 -26.27 7.04 -13.99
CA ILE A 188 -25.30 5.98 -13.63
C ILE A 188 -24.01 6.62 -13.12
N TYR A 189 -23.52 7.65 -13.81
CA TYR A 189 -22.27 8.32 -13.48
C TYR A 189 -22.44 9.26 -12.27
N GLU A 190 -23.61 9.88 -12.11
CA GLU A 190 -23.95 10.66 -10.90
C GLU A 190 -23.97 9.77 -9.65
N THR A 191 -24.62 8.61 -9.73
CA THR A 191 -24.66 7.64 -8.63
C THR A 191 -23.25 7.14 -8.30
N GLN A 192 -22.47 6.79 -9.32
CA GLN A 192 -21.08 6.36 -9.17
C GLN A 192 -20.21 7.43 -8.50
N TYR A 193 -20.33 8.70 -8.92
CA TYR A 193 -19.60 9.80 -8.30
C TYR A 193 -19.99 9.98 -6.83
N ALA A 194 -21.29 9.93 -6.50
CA ALA A 194 -21.76 10.04 -5.12
C ALA A 194 -21.23 8.90 -4.23
N GLU A 195 -21.23 7.66 -4.74
CA GLU A 195 -20.67 6.50 -4.05
C GLU A 195 -19.17 6.67 -3.79
N LYS A 196 -18.39 7.06 -4.81
CA LYS A 196 -16.94 7.25 -4.67
C LYS A 196 -16.57 8.40 -3.75
N LYS A 197 -17.33 9.49 -3.78
CA LYS A 197 -17.19 10.62 -2.85
C LYS A 197 -17.47 10.21 -1.40
N SER A 198 -18.51 9.40 -1.18
CA SER A 198 -18.81 8.86 0.15
C SER A 198 -17.69 7.92 0.64
N GLU A 199 -17.21 7.03 -0.22
CA GLU A 199 -16.08 6.14 0.08
C GLU A 199 -14.81 6.91 0.44
N ALA A 200 -14.44 7.93 -0.35
CA ALA A 200 -13.27 8.76 -0.08
C ALA A 200 -13.33 9.45 1.29
N ARG A 201 -14.49 10.01 1.65
CA ARG A 201 -14.71 10.61 2.98
C ARG A 201 -14.58 9.59 4.11
N ARG A 202 -15.12 8.38 3.93
CA ARG A 202 -15.00 7.31 4.93
C ARG A 202 -13.53 6.94 5.14
N ARG A 203 -12.77 6.74 4.05
CA ARG A 203 -11.35 6.36 4.13
C ARG A 203 -10.48 7.46 4.73
N LEU A 204 -10.80 8.73 4.47
CA LEU A 204 -10.14 9.87 5.12
C LEU A 204 -10.33 9.83 6.64
N SER A 205 -11.58 9.64 7.09
CA SER A 205 -11.89 9.53 8.51
C SER A 205 -11.22 8.31 9.16
N ASP A 206 -11.20 7.16 8.47
CA ASP A 206 -10.52 5.95 8.95
C ASP A 206 -9.01 6.19 9.11
N TRP A 207 -8.37 6.87 8.16
CA TRP A 207 -6.94 7.23 8.25
C TRP A 207 -6.66 8.18 9.42
N GLU A 208 -7.48 9.22 9.59
CA GLU A 208 -7.35 10.15 10.72
C GLU A 208 -7.49 9.43 12.06
N ARG A 209 -8.47 8.53 12.18
CA ARG A 209 -8.66 7.68 13.38
C ARG A 209 -7.45 6.80 13.65
N ILE A 210 -6.92 6.12 12.63
CA ILE A 210 -5.75 5.24 12.79
C ILE A 210 -4.53 6.03 13.27
N LYS A 211 -4.36 7.26 12.77
CA LYS A 211 -3.28 8.15 13.18
C LYS A 211 -3.44 8.64 14.62
N THR A 212 -4.66 8.91 15.09
CA THR A 212 -4.90 9.39 16.47
C THR A 212 -4.90 8.27 17.50
N GLU A 213 -5.34 7.07 17.14
CA GLU A 213 -5.33 5.88 18.00
C GLU A 213 -3.96 5.19 18.07
N ALA A 214 -2.96 5.71 17.35
CA ALA A 214 -1.65 5.10 17.27
C ALA A 214 -0.94 5.16 18.64
N PRO A 215 -0.47 4.02 19.19
CA PRO A 215 0.16 4.02 20.50
C PRO A 215 1.45 4.86 20.50
N SER A 216 1.73 5.52 21.62
CA SER A 216 3.00 6.21 21.80
C SER A 216 4.10 5.17 21.99
N LEU A 217 4.94 4.99 20.97
CA LEU A 217 6.13 4.15 21.04
C LEU A 217 7.38 4.99 21.34
N PRO A 218 8.39 4.40 22.01
CA PRO A 218 9.69 5.04 22.16
C PRO A 218 10.26 5.47 20.81
N LYS A 219 10.96 6.60 20.77
CA LYS A 219 11.68 7.01 19.55
C LYS A 219 12.82 6.03 19.29
N VAL A 220 12.76 5.33 18.17
CA VAL A 220 13.80 4.39 17.72
C VAL A 220 14.25 4.78 16.32
N ASN A 221 15.55 4.64 16.04
CA ASN A 221 16.04 4.84 14.68
C ASN A 221 15.63 3.65 13.81
N LEU A 222 14.82 3.91 12.79
CA LEU A 222 14.34 2.87 11.88
C LEU A 222 15.38 2.51 10.82
N GLU A 223 16.33 3.41 10.53
CA GLU A 223 17.38 3.20 9.52
C GLU A 223 18.33 2.05 9.91
N ASP A 224 18.61 1.91 11.20
CA ASP A 224 19.41 0.82 11.79
C ASP A 224 18.81 -0.58 11.51
N SER A 225 17.56 -0.68 11.06
CA SER A 225 16.94 -1.95 10.66
C SER A 225 17.68 -2.58 9.47
N PHE A 226 18.29 -1.75 8.61
CA PHE A 226 18.94 -2.17 7.38
C PHE A 226 20.47 -2.28 7.47
N ASP A 227 21.11 -1.71 8.49
CA ASP A 227 22.58 -1.60 8.54
C ASP A 227 23.32 -2.94 8.69
N ASP A 228 22.72 -3.94 9.32
CA ASP A 228 23.33 -5.29 9.45
C ASP A 228 23.17 -6.18 8.20
N SER A 229 22.64 -5.64 7.09
CA SER A 229 22.42 -6.40 5.85
C SER A 229 23.52 -6.25 4.80
N LYS A 230 24.60 -5.51 5.13
CA LYS A 230 25.83 -5.38 4.33
C LYS A 230 26.94 -6.24 4.91
#